data_AF-A0A7X3RIX2-F1
#
_entry.id   AF-A0A7X3RIX2-F1
#
_cell.length_a   1.000
_cell.length_b   1.000
_cell.length_c   1.000
_cell.angle_alpha   90.00
_cell.angle_beta   90.00
_cell.angle_gamma   90.00
#
_symmetry.space_group_name_H-M   'P 1'
#
loop_
_entity.id
_entity.type
_entity.pdbx_description
1 polymer ?
#
loop_
_entity_poly.entity_id
_entity_poly.type
_entity_poly.pdbx_seq_one_letter_code
_entity_poly.pdbx_strand_id
1 'polypeptide(L)'
;MKARPFKGAKIGRALTIALLLALTSGNVAAQSPTKLPAKDLSTIDLSKSEGAKYFLIVKAYADYMITRGRDRYGREHSPLFATTLNRETGNVYRENPPDAPKGIRNGDRTWRGSNTSKDNGLYSILYHLTEITGDDKYAREADKAIKWFFANCQSPETGFMAWGEHIGWDFFTEAPIKMGTRSLT
;
A
#
# COMPACT_ATOMS: atom_id res chain seq x y z
N MET A 1 2.77 39.47 13.35
CA MET A 1 1.95 39.09 12.18
C MET A 1 0.86 38.13 12.64
N LYS A 2 -0.42 38.47 12.47
CA LYS A 2 -1.54 37.59 12.86
C LYS A 2 -1.89 36.64 11.71
N ALA A 3 -1.88 35.33 11.98
CA ALA A 3 -2.24 34.30 11.00
C ALA A 3 -3.74 34.37 10.65
N ARG A 4 -4.06 34.30 9.35
CA ARG A 4 -5.45 34.19 8.87
C ARG A 4 -5.91 32.72 8.92
N PRO A 5 -7.18 32.42 9.24
CA PRO A 5 -7.67 31.05 9.24
C PRO A 5 -7.86 30.55 7.81
N PHE A 6 -7.38 29.33 7.55
CA PHE A 6 -7.59 28.61 6.30
C PHE A 6 -9.05 28.14 6.23
N LYS A 7 -9.82 28.65 5.26
CA LYS A 7 -11.16 28.12 4.96
C LYS A 7 -10.99 26.85 4.13
N GLY A 8 -11.45 25.72 4.65
CA GLY A 8 -11.39 24.43 3.99
C GLY A 8 -12.11 24.45 2.63
N ALA A 9 -11.38 24.07 1.58
CA ALA A 9 -11.96 23.79 0.28
C ALA A 9 -12.63 22.40 0.34
N LYS A 10 -13.93 22.36 0.07
CA LYS A 10 -14.64 21.09 -0.20
C LYS A 10 -14.22 20.62 -1.58
N ILE A 11 -13.30 19.65 -1.64
CA ILE A 11 -12.91 18.99 -2.88
C ILE A 11 -13.97 17.93 -3.17
N GLY A 12 -14.77 18.15 -4.22
CA GLY A 12 -15.79 17.21 -4.68
C GLY A 12 -15.18 15.89 -5.11
N ARG A 13 -15.65 14.79 -4.54
CA ARG A 13 -15.41 13.43 -5.04
C ARG A 13 -16.18 13.24 -6.36
N ALA A 14 -15.46 13.13 -7.47
CA ALA A 14 -15.97 12.55 -8.70
C ALA A 14 -14.81 11.98 -9.52
N LEU A 15 -14.44 10.72 -9.25
CA LEU A 15 -13.77 9.88 -10.24
C LEU A 15 -14.57 8.57 -10.32
N THR A 16 -15.63 8.61 -11.11
CA THR A 16 -16.44 7.44 -11.43
C THR A 16 -15.72 6.68 -12.53
N ILE A 17 -15.06 5.57 -12.18
CA ILE A 17 -14.61 4.58 -13.18
C ILE A 17 -15.86 3.80 -13.61
N ALA A 18 -16.34 4.07 -14.82
CA ALA A 18 -17.46 3.38 -15.42
C ALA A 18 -17.05 1.95 -15.80
N LEU A 19 -17.64 0.96 -15.12
CA LEU A 19 -17.65 -0.42 -15.60
C LEU A 19 -18.90 -0.58 -16.48
N LEU A 20 -18.68 -0.73 -17.78
CA LEU A 20 -19.73 -0.93 -18.78
C LEU A 20 -20.48 -2.26 -18.51
N LEU A 21 -21.77 -2.19 -18.23
CA LEU A 21 -22.70 -3.31 -18.34
C LEU A 21 -23.89 -2.83 -19.16
N ALA A 22 -23.94 -3.28 -20.42
CA ALA A 22 -25.13 -3.15 -21.24
C ALA A 22 -26.18 -4.15 -20.72
N LEU A 23 -27.40 -3.67 -20.44
CA LEU A 23 -28.67 -4.27 -20.87
C LEU A 23 -29.88 -3.46 -20.33
N THR A 24 -30.68 -3.00 -21.30
CA THR A 24 -32.11 -2.63 -21.26
C THR A 24 -32.56 -1.38 -20.49
N SER A 25 -33.28 -0.57 -21.25
CA SER A 25 -33.90 0.73 -20.97
C SER A 25 -34.90 0.68 -19.81
N GLY A 26 -34.78 1.63 -18.90
CA GLY A 26 -35.81 1.92 -17.89
C GLY A 26 -35.35 3.02 -16.95
N ASN A 27 -36.00 4.19 -17.04
CA ASN A 27 -35.81 5.32 -16.14
C ASN A 27 -35.90 4.91 -14.66
N VAL A 28 -34.85 5.17 -13.87
CA VAL A 28 -34.97 5.34 -12.40
C VAL A 28 -34.04 6.47 -11.96
N ALA A 29 -34.62 7.36 -11.15
CA ALA A 29 -34.04 8.58 -10.61
C ALA A 29 -32.72 8.37 -9.85
N ALA A 30 -31.89 9.42 -9.85
CA ALA A 30 -30.61 9.51 -9.16
C ALA A 30 -30.75 9.20 -7.66
N GLN A 31 -30.33 8.00 -7.26
CA GLN A 31 -30.06 7.65 -5.88
C GLN A 31 -28.62 8.03 -5.53
N SER A 32 -28.42 8.64 -4.35
CA SER A 32 -27.10 8.90 -3.77
C SER A 32 -26.25 7.62 -3.78
N PRO A 33 -24.92 7.67 -4.01
CA PRO A 33 -24.07 6.49 -4.18
C PRO A 33 -23.91 5.79 -2.83
N THR A 34 -24.92 5.00 -2.48
CA THR A 34 -25.00 4.18 -1.30
C THR A 34 -24.29 2.89 -1.66
N LYS A 35 -23.13 2.67 -1.03
CA LYS A 35 -22.40 1.40 -0.85
C LYS A 35 -22.72 0.35 -1.94
N LEU A 36 -21.83 0.23 -2.94
CA LEU A 36 -21.92 -0.87 -3.92
C LEU A 36 -22.10 -2.19 -3.15
N PRO A 37 -23.10 -3.01 -3.48
CA PRO A 37 -23.27 -4.30 -2.81
C PRO A 37 -22.03 -5.14 -3.06
N ALA A 38 -21.46 -5.69 -1.99
CA ALA A 38 -20.38 -6.67 -2.06
C ALA A 38 -20.90 -7.86 -2.87
N LYS A 39 -20.55 -7.91 -4.16
CA LYS A 39 -20.98 -8.99 -5.04
C LYS A 39 -20.23 -10.26 -4.63
N ASP A 40 -20.94 -11.38 -4.49
CA ASP A 40 -20.32 -12.68 -4.27
C ASP A 40 -19.51 -13.07 -5.51
N LEU A 41 -18.20 -12.84 -5.43
CA LEU A 41 -17.24 -13.06 -6.51
C LEU A 41 -16.99 -14.55 -6.78
N SER A 42 -17.43 -15.46 -5.89
CA SER A 42 -17.27 -16.91 -6.07
C SER A 42 -18.07 -17.44 -7.26
N THR A 43 -19.08 -16.70 -7.70
CA THR A 43 -19.98 -17.05 -8.81
C THR A 43 -19.53 -16.51 -10.17
N ILE A 44 -18.49 -15.67 -10.22
CA ILE A 44 -18.03 -15.07 -11.47
C ILE A 44 -17.17 -16.08 -12.22
N ASP A 45 -17.60 -16.46 -13.42
CA ASP A 45 -16.74 -17.15 -14.39
C ASP A 45 -15.62 -16.20 -14.82
N LEU A 46 -14.51 -16.26 -14.08
CA LEU A 46 -13.36 -15.39 -14.27
C LEU A 46 -12.84 -15.46 -15.69
N SER A 47 -12.96 -16.60 -16.38
CA SER A 47 -12.46 -16.76 -17.74
C SER A 47 -13.08 -15.75 -18.73
N LYS A 48 -14.31 -15.27 -18.44
CA LYS A 48 -15.10 -14.39 -19.30
C LYS A 48 -15.10 -12.91 -18.91
N SER A 49 -14.49 -12.54 -17.79
CA SER A 49 -14.42 -11.15 -17.36
C SER A 49 -13.00 -10.77 -16.96
N GLU A 50 -12.29 -10.11 -17.87
CA GLU A 50 -10.95 -9.56 -17.62
C GLU A 50 -10.93 -8.69 -16.35
N GLY A 51 -11.96 -7.86 -16.14
CA GLY A 51 -12.10 -7.06 -14.92
C GLY A 51 -12.12 -7.89 -13.64
N ALA A 52 -12.85 -9.02 -13.63
CA ALA A 52 -12.90 -9.92 -12.48
C ALA A 52 -11.57 -10.65 -12.25
N LYS A 53 -10.86 -11.04 -13.32
CA LYS A 53 -9.50 -11.62 -13.22
C LYS A 53 -8.55 -10.66 -12.53
N TYR A 54 -8.46 -9.41 -13.00
CA TYR A 54 -7.58 -8.40 -12.40
C TYR A 54 -7.97 -8.09 -10.95
N PHE A 55 -9.27 -7.98 -10.67
CA PHE A 55 -9.74 -7.78 -9.31
C PHE A 55 -9.23 -8.87 -8.35
N LEU A 56 -9.36 -10.15 -8.74
CA LEU A 56 -8.90 -11.25 -7.88
C LEU A 56 -7.39 -11.26 -7.70
N ILE A 57 -6.61 -10.94 -8.74
CA ILE A 57 -5.15 -10.84 -8.64
C ILE A 57 -4.75 -9.72 -7.65
N VAL A 58 -5.36 -8.54 -7.78
CA VAL A 58 -5.10 -7.40 -6.88
C VAL A 58 -5.49 -7.72 -5.44
N LYS A 59 -6.67 -8.35 -5.25
CA LYS A 59 -7.12 -8.79 -3.93
C LYS A 59 -6.16 -9.81 -3.32
N ALA A 60 -5.73 -10.82 -4.08
CA ALA A 60 -4.80 -11.84 -3.62
C ALA A 60 -3.44 -11.23 -3.24
N TYR A 61 -2.95 -10.27 -4.02
CA TYR A 61 -1.74 -9.51 -3.67
C TYR A 61 -1.91 -8.74 -2.36
N ALA A 62 -3.02 -8.02 -2.17
CA ALA A 62 -3.29 -7.28 -0.93
C ALA A 62 -3.41 -8.22 0.29
N ASP A 63 -4.14 -9.32 0.16
CA ASP A 63 -4.27 -10.34 1.21
C ASP A 63 -2.89 -10.94 1.55
N TYR A 64 -2.05 -11.21 0.54
CA TYR A 64 -0.68 -11.68 0.75
C TYR A 64 0.17 -10.64 1.50
N MET A 65 0.10 -9.36 1.11
CA MET A 65 0.87 -8.32 1.78
C MET A 65 0.44 -8.13 3.24
N ILE A 66 -0.86 -8.19 3.53
CA ILE A 66 -1.38 -8.11 4.90
C ILE A 66 -0.86 -9.27 5.76
N THR A 67 -0.85 -10.49 5.21
CA THR A 67 -0.56 -11.71 5.98
C THR A 67 0.94 -12.05 6.03
N ARG A 68 1.68 -11.77 4.96
CA ARG A 68 3.06 -12.22 4.73
C ARG A 68 3.99 -11.09 4.27
N GLY A 69 3.47 -9.92 3.91
CA GLY A 69 4.29 -8.77 3.51
C GLY A 69 4.63 -7.83 4.65
N ARG A 70 4.56 -8.28 5.90
CA ARG A 70 4.83 -7.49 7.11
C ARG A 70 6.22 -7.75 7.67
N ASP A 71 6.66 -6.83 8.50
CA ASP A 71 7.80 -7.03 9.38
C ASP A 71 7.55 -8.17 10.39
N ARG A 72 8.56 -9.06 10.47
CA ARG A 72 8.61 -10.25 11.32
C ARG A 72 10.06 -10.69 11.60
N TYR A 73 11.03 -9.78 11.46
CA TYR A 73 12.44 -10.15 11.30
C TYR A 73 13.33 -9.75 12.48
N GLY A 74 13.06 -8.60 13.09
CA GLY A 74 13.80 -8.05 14.20
C GLY A 74 13.25 -8.48 15.55
N ARG A 75 13.63 -7.70 16.58
CA ARG A 75 13.08 -7.86 17.94
C ARG A 75 11.71 -7.20 18.09
N GLU A 76 11.48 -6.13 17.34
CA GLU A 76 10.16 -5.54 17.17
C GLU A 76 9.59 -6.04 15.85
N HIS A 77 8.25 -6.15 15.81
CA HIS A 77 7.52 -6.47 14.59
C HIS A 77 6.54 -5.35 14.32
N SER A 78 7.03 -4.33 13.63
CA SER A 78 6.21 -3.18 13.22
C SER A 78 5.06 -3.64 12.30
N PRO A 79 3.95 -2.90 12.24
CA PRO A 79 2.90 -3.20 11.27
C PRO A 79 3.29 -2.72 9.87
N LEU A 80 4.52 -2.33 9.57
CA LEU A 80 4.88 -1.80 8.26
C LEU A 80 4.86 -2.90 7.18
N PHE A 81 4.62 -2.48 5.94
CA PHE A 81 4.74 -3.36 4.78
C PHE A 81 6.17 -3.36 4.25
N ALA A 82 6.66 -4.53 3.84
CA ALA A 82 7.91 -4.67 3.11
C ALA A 82 7.78 -4.03 1.72
N THR A 83 8.68 -3.11 1.39
CA THR A 83 8.74 -2.50 0.05
C THR A 83 9.28 -3.47 -1.01
N THR A 84 10.04 -4.48 -0.57
CA THR A 84 10.59 -5.51 -1.46
C THR A 84 10.51 -6.86 -0.77
N LEU A 85 10.07 -7.87 -1.52
CA LEU A 85 10.06 -9.26 -1.12
C LEU A 85 10.73 -10.12 -2.19
N ASN A 86 11.42 -11.16 -1.75
CA ASN A 86 11.77 -12.30 -2.58
C ASN A 86 10.47 -13.09 -2.87
N ARG A 87 10.13 -13.26 -4.15
CA ARG A 87 8.88 -13.93 -4.57
C ARG A 87 8.86 -15.43 -4.30
N GLU A 88 10.02 -16.07 -4.21
CA GLU A 88 10.13 -17.51 -3.93
C GLU A 88 9.95 -17.79 -2.44
N THR A 89 10.59 -16.98 -1.58
CA THR A 89 10.59 -17.22 -0.13
C THR A 89 9.51 -16.43 0.61
N GLY A 90 8.99 -15.38 0.00
CA GLY A 90 8.08 -14.43 0.63
C GLY A 90 8.74 -13.54 1.68
N ASN A 91 10.07 -13.46 1.70
CA ASN A 91 10.83 -12.73 2.72
C ASN A 91 11.56 -11.50 2.17
N VAL A 92 11.84 -10.51 3.02
CA VAL A 92 12.83 -9.47 2.73
C VAL A 92 14.23 -10.09 2.64
N TYR A 93 15.16 -9.38 2.01
CA TYR A 93 16.56 -9.81 2.00
C TYR A 93 17.22 -9.32 3.29
N ARG A 94 18.03 -10.17 3.94
CA ARG A 94 18.87 -9.75 5.08
C ARG A 94 20.18 -9.15 4.59
N GLU A 95 20.77 -9.79 3.58
CA GLU A 95 22.05 -9.45 2.97
C GLU A 95 21.99 -9.84 1.49
N ASN A 96 22.90 -9.29 0.68
CA ASN A 96 23.11 -9.67 -0.72
C ASN A 96 21.82 -9.78 -1.56
N PRO A 97 20.97 -8.73 -1.62
CA PRO A 97 19.82 -8.73 -2.50
C PRO A 97 20.25 -8.89 -3.97
N PRO A 98 19.38 -9.39 -4.86
CA PRO A 98 19.63 -9.35 -6.29
C PRO A 98 19.78 -7.90 -6.76
N ASP A 99 20.46 -7.73 -7.89
CA ASP A 99 20.58 -6.43 -8.53
C ASP A 99 19.20 -5.78 -8.73
N ALA A 100 19.19 -4.47 -8.58
CA ALA A 100 18.01 -3.66 -8.78
C ALA A 100 17.53 -3.81 -10.24
N PRO A 101 16.19 -3.77 -10.45
CA PRO A 101 15.64 -3.75 -11.79
C PRO A 101 16.22 -2.60 -12.62
N LYS A 102 16.28 -2.80 -13.95
CA LYS A 102 16.76 -1.78 -14.89
C LYS A 102 16.05 -0.44 -14.65
N GLY A 103 16.83 0.62 -14.46
CA GLY A 103 16.32 1.97 -14.18
C GLY A 103 16.25 2.34 -12.70
N ILE A 104 16.57 1.42 -11.79
CA ILE A 104 16.69 1.68 -10.35
C ILE A 104 18.15 1.46 -9.94
N ARG A 105 18.74 2.40 -9.19
CA ARG A 105 20.10 2.18 -8.65
C ARG A 105 20.04 1.17 -7.51
N ASN A 106 21.07 0.31 -7.41
CA ASN A 106 21.20 -0.64 -6.30
C ASN A 106 21.07 0.02 -4.92
N GLY A 107 21.55 1.27 -4.82
CA GLY A 107 21.48 2.06 -3.60
C GLY A 107 20.19 2.84 -3.35
N ASP A 108 19.15 2.71 -4.17
CA ASP A 108 17.87 3.42 -3.97
C ASP A 108 16.72 2.46 -3.60
N ARG A 109 17.04 1.18 -3.36
CA ARG A 109 16.06 0.13 -3.11
C ARG A 109 16.03 -0.26 -1.64
N THR A 110 14.85 -0.16 -1.04
CA THR A 110 14.59 -0.68 0.31
C THR A 110 14.29 -2.18 0.26
N TRP A 111 15.36 -2.98 0.26
CA TRP A 111 15.30 -4.44 0.15
C TRP A 111 15.19 -5.17 1.50
N ARG A 112 15.48 -4.47 2.60
CA ARG A 112 15.55 -5.02 3.96
C ARG A 112 14.36 -4.64 4.86
N GLY A 113 13.45 -3.81 4.37
CA GLY A 113 12.34 -3.33 5.20
C GLY A 113 11.32 -2.49 4.43
N SER A 114 10.91 -1.37 5.01
CA SER A 114 9.82 -0.52 4.50
C SER A 114 10.31 0.85 4.06
N ASN A 115 9.67 1.38 3.03
CA ASN A 115 9.75 2.75 2.60
C ASN A 115 8.35 3.21 2.23
N THR A 116 7.62 3.68 3.24
CA THR A 116 6.20 4.05 3.14
C THR A 116 5.91 5.04 2.00
N SER A 117 6.88 5.87 1.58
CA SER A 117 6.71 6.76 0.41
C SER A 117 6.58 6.01 -0.92
N LYS A 118 7.26 4.85 -1.05
CA LYS A 118 7.26 4.00 -2.25
C LYS A 118 6.09 3.01 -2.24
N ASP A 119 5.45 2.81 -1.07
CA ASP A 119 4.35 1.88 -0.87
C ASP A 119 2.96 2.54 -1.05
N ASN A 120 2.91 3.80 -1.50
CA ASN A 120 1.67 4.55 -1.73
C ASN A 120 0.65 3.81 -2.62
N GLY A 121 1.13 3.09 -3.64
CA GLY A 121 0.28 2.26 -4.49
C GLY A 121 -0.41 1.12 -3.73
N LEU A 122 0.29 0.47 -2.80
CA LEU A 122 -0.30 -0.57 -1.95
C LEU A 122 -1.37 0.03 -1.03
N TYR A 123 -1.10 1.17 -0.39
CA TYR A 123 -2.10 1.82 0.47
C TYR A 123 -3.36 2.21 -0.31
N SER A 124 -3.21 2.77 -1.52
CA SER A 124 -4.35 3.05 -2.39
C SER A 124 -5.15 1.81 -2.75
N ILE A 125 -4.48 0.68 -3.06
CA ILE A 125 -5.15 -0.60 -3.30
C ILE A 125 -5.98 -1.01 -2.07
N LEU A 126 -5.43 -0.92 -0.87
CA LEU A 126 -6.10 -1.33 0.35
C LEU A 126 -7.36 -0.48 0.64
N TYR A 127 -7.27 0.84 0.48
CA TYR A 127 -8.45 1.69 0.63
C TYR A 127 -9.50 1.41 -0.44
N HIS A 128 -9.11 1.24 -1.71
CA HIS A 128 -10.06 0.92 -2.77
C HIS A 128 -10.69 -0.48 -2.64
N LEU A 129 -9.94 -1.48 -2.16
CA LEU A 129 -10.52 -2.79 -1.86
C LEU A 129 -11.58 -2.70 -0.77
N THR A 130 -11.40 -1.83 0.23
CA THR A 130 -12.44 -1.56 1.24
C THR A 130 -13.69 -0.97 0.60
N GLU A 131 -13.53 0.01 -0.29
CA GLU A 131 -14.66 0.65 -0.98
C GLU A 131 -15.43 -0.33 -1.88
N ILE A 132 -14.71 -1.19 -2.61
CA ILE A 132 -15.30 -2.12 -3.58
C ILE A 132 -15.95 -3.33 -2.89
N THR A 133 -15.30 -3.88 -1.86
CA THR A 133 -15.74 -5.12 -1.22
C THR A 133 -16.61 -4.90 0.01
N GLY A 134 -16.58 -3.71 0.60
CA GLY A 134 -17.20 -3.43 1.90
C GLY A 134 -16.49 -4.06 3.11
N ASP A 135 -15.41 -4.81 2.90
CA ASP A 135 -14.57 -5.38 3.96
C ASP A 135 -13.56 -4.34 4.43
N ASP A 136 -13.74 -3.85 5.65
CA ASP A 136 -12.96 -2.77 6.24
C ASP A 136 -11.56 -3.22 6.71
N LYS A 137 -11.23 -4.52 6.63
CA LYS A 137 -9.89 -5.02 6.99
C LYS A 137 -8.78 -4.31 6.21
N TYR A 138 -8.98 -4.03 4.92
CA TYR A 138 -7.91 -3.48 4.09
C TYR A 138 -7.56 -2.05 4.53
N ALA A 139 -8.56 -1.19 4.74
CA ALA A 139 -8.37 0.16 5.24
C ALA A 139 -7.77 0.16 6.66
N ARG A 140 -8.25 -0.72 7.56
CA ARG A 140 -7.66 -0.85 8.90
C ARG A 140 -6.18 -1.22 8.86
N GLU A 141 -5.80 -2.15 7.99
CA GLU A 141 -4.42 -2.61 7.84
C GLU A 141 -3.50 -1.55 7.19
N ALA A 142 -4.04 -0.69 6.33
CA ALA A 142 -3.34 0.49 5.82
C ALA A 142 -3.14 1.54 6.93
N ASP A 143 -4.21 1.91 7.62
CA ASP A 143 -4.21 2.85 8.74
C ASP A 143 -3.22 2.46 9.82
N LYS A 144 -3.17 1.17 10.18
CA LYS A 144 -2.27 0.63 11.19
C LYS A 144 -0.80 0.90 10.84
N ALA A 145 -0.41 0.64 9.59
CA ALA A 145 0.95 0.86 9.11
C ALA A 145 1.28 2.35 9.06
N ILE A 146 0.41 3.17 8.48
CA ILE A 146 0.62 4.61 8.32
C ILE A 146 0.72 5.31 9.67
N LYS A 147 -0.18 5.00 10.62
CA LYS A 147 -0.13 5.57 11.99
C LYS A 147 1.17 5.21 12.69
N TRP A 148 1.59 3.96 12.60
CA TRP A 148 2.85 3.52 13.20
C TRP A 148 4.06 4.22 12.56
N PHE A 149 4.09 4.35 11.23
CA PHE A 149 5.15 5.08 10.53
C PHE A 149 5.28 6.52 11.03
N PHE A 150 4.17 7.25 11.13
CA PHE A 150 4.20 8.63 11.61
C PHE A 150 4.56 8.75 13.09
N ALA A 151 4.30 7.73 13.90
CA ALA A 151 4.63 7.73 15.31
C ALA A 151 6.10 7.34 15.61
N ASN A 152 6.73 6.51 14.76
CA ASN A 152 8.02 5.88 15.08
C ASN A 152 9.15 6.18 14.09
N CYS A 153 8.85 6.56 12.85
CA CYS A 153 9.86 6.69 11.80
C CYS A 153 10.34 8.12 11.56
N GLN A 154 10.07 9.07 12.46
CA GLN A 154 10.55 10.44 12.36
C GLN A 154 11.88 10.60 13.13
N SER A 155 12.89 11.19 12.49
CA SER A 155 14.13 11.56 13.18
C SER A 155 13.83 12.65 14.21
N PRO A 156 14.19 12.46 15.50
CA PRO A 156 14.00 13.49 16.51
C PRO A 156 14.93 14.70 16.30
N GLU A 157 16.05 14.53 15.58
CA GLU A 157 17.01 15.60 15.31
C GLU A 157 16.58 16.52 14.16
N THR A 158 15.99 15.95 13.11
CA THR A 158 15.70 16.69 11.87
C THR A 158 14.21 16.90 11.62
N GLY A 159 13.35 16.10 12.24
CA GLY A 159 11.92 16.07 11.96
C GLY A 159 11.56 15.42 10.61
N PHE A 160 12.53 14.88 9.86
CA PHE A 160 12.24 14.16 8.62
C PHE A 160 11.88 12.70 8.86
N MET A 161 11.00 12.18 8.01
CA MET A 161 10.62 10.77 8.04
C MET A 161 11.68 9.89 7.35
N ALA A 162 11.86 8.67 7.83
CA ALA A 162 12.70 7.64 7.23
C ALA A 162 12.05 7.06 5.94
N TRP A 163 11.98 7.87 4.89
CA TRP A 163 11.43 7.51 3.58
C TRP A 163 12.11 8.27 2.42
N GLY A 164 11.78 7.90 1.18
CA GLY A 164 12.22 8.64 -0.01
C GLY A 164 13.18 7.83 -0.87
N GLU A 165 14.14 8.48 -1.53
CA GLU A 165 15.06 7.79 -2.44
C GLU A 165 16.22 7.12 -1.71
N HIS A 166 16.71 7.75 -0.63
CA HIS A 166 17.99 7.36 0.00
C HIS A 166 17.85 6.84 1.43
N ILE A 167 16.63 6.75 1.94
CA ILE A 167 16.37 6.32 3.32
C ILE A 167 15.06 5.54 3.39
N GLY A 168 15.04 4.55 4.27
CA GLY A 168 13.86 3.76 4.62
C GLY A 168 13.97 3.28 6.07
N TRP A 169 13.11 2.35 6.45
CA TRP A 169 13.10 1.69 7.76
C TRP A 169 13.60 0.24 7.64
N ASP A 170 14.54 -0.17 8.48
CA ASP A 170 15.10 -1.51 8.51
C ASP A 170 14.38 -2.37 9.55
N PHE A 171 13.75 -3.45 9.09
CA PHE A 171 12.98 -4.39 9.91
C PHE A 171 13.81 -5.21 10.90
N PHE A 172 15.13 -5.25 10.74
CA PHE A 172 15.98 -6.01 11.64
C PHE A 172 16.52 -5.17 12.79
N THR A 173 16.69 -3.87 12.55
CA THR A 173 17.26 -2.94 13.53
C THR A 173 16.24 -1.96 14.08
N GLU A 174 15.05 -1.87 13.47
CA GLU A 174 13.99 -0.92 13.83
C GLU A 174 14.51 0.51 13.89
N ALA A 175 15.22 0.87 12.82
CA ALA A 175 15.87 2.15 12.72
C ALA A 175 15.93 2.60 11.25
N PRO A 176 16.17 3.90 11.01
CA PRO A 176 16.41 4.39 9.67
C PRO A 176 17.64 3.72 9.05
N ILE A 177 17.50 3.28 7.81
CA ILE A 177 18.58 2.70 7.00
C ILE A 177 18.86 3.60 5.81
N LYS A 178 20.13 3.94 5.63
CA LYS A 178 20.61 4.61 4.42
C LYS A 178 20.71 3.59 3.30
N MET A 179 20.03 3.86 2.20
CA MET A 179 20.10 3.01 1.01
C MET A 179 21.43 3.27 0.30
N GLY A 180 22.12 2.21 -0.14
CA GLY A 180 23.39 2.30 -0.87
C GLY A 180 24.66 2.01 -0.08
N THR A 181 24.60 1.89 1.25
CA THR A 181 25.69 1.31 2.02
C THR A 181 25.62 -0.20 1.95
N ARG A 182 26.46 -0.83 1.11
CA ARG A 182 26.81 -2.25 1.32
C ARG A 182 27.39 -2.35 2.73
N SER A 183 26.90 -3.29 3.54
CA SER A 183 27.58 -3.62 4.79
C SER A 183 29.04 -3.89 4.45
N LEU A 184 29.94 -3.12 5.07
CA LEU A 184 31.35 -3.41 5.03
C LEU A 184 31.50 -4.69 5.87
N THR A 185 31.61 -5.82 5.18
CA THR A 185 32.15 -7.06 5.76
C THR A 185 33.58 -6.84 6.23
#